data_AF-A0ABD0Y301-F1
#
_entry.id   AF-A0ABD0Y301-F1
#
_cell.length_a   1.000
_cell.length_b   1.000
_cell.length_c   1.000
_cell.angle_alpha   90.00
_cell.angle_beta   90.00
_cell.angle_gamma   90.00
#
_symmetry.space_group_name_H-M   'P 1'
#
loop_
_entity.id
_entity.type
_entity.pdbx_description
1 polymer ?
#
loop_
_entity_poly.entity_id
_entity_poly.type
_entity_poly.pdbx_seq_one_letter_code
_entity_poly.pdbx_strand_id
1 'polypeptide(L)'
;MIQSAKRALNKRLKKRARQKVKKEEWRCTKQEVALNREYEHRRIDMWLDKMKEEVERTRREESIKREADLVLSEVTRKKSEAKRTMNLLNTLGKLRNARVQTMENRGERVSQLETASFNQVIEKLKKYWVDQLNGYNLEEHGLRVMLNDAEVVRSDVELSLKKQILQEWDEALFGKRDGATDPEPQNLEQLVAIRYCWDNYLCEDNAILSSSIPLGWVVPTGPSNSDWASLLKK
;
A
#
# COMPACT_ATOMS: atom_id res chain seq x y z
N MET A 1 -72.27 42.17 22.96
CA MET A 1 -71.44 41.28 23.81
C MET A 1 -71.10 39.93 23.16
N ILE A 2 -72.05 39.21 22.55
CA ILE A 2 -71.84 37.83 22.02
C ILE A 2 -70.75 37.73 20.93
N GLN A 3 -70.65 38.72 20.02
CA GLN A 3 -69.59 38.72 19.00
C GLN A 3 -68.18 38.90 19.57
N SER A 4 -68.01 39.69 20.64
CA SER A 4 -66.71 39.90 21.29
C SER A 4 -66.21 38.61 21.96
N ALA A 5 -67.11 37.91 22.65
CA ALA A 5 -66.83 36.61 23.25
C ALA A 5 -66.45 35.54 22.20
N LYS A 6 -67.16 35.48 21.06
CA LYS A 6 -66.82 34.59 19.94
C LYS A 6 -65.43 34.89 19.36
N ARG A 7 -65.05 36.17 19.22
CA ARG A 7 -63.70 36.57 18.78
C ARG A 7 -62.63 36.16 19.78
N ALA A 8 -62.85 36.34 21.08
CA ALA A 8 -61.91 35.93 22.12
C ALA A 8 -61.71 34.41 22.16
N LEU A 9 -62.78 33.63 22.02
CA LEU A 9 -62.73 32.17 21.93
C LEU A 9 -61.91 31.71 20.72
N ASN A 10 -62.16 32.29 19.54
CA ASN A 10 -61.41 32.00 18.32
C ASN A 10 -59.92 32.33 18.46
N LYS A 11 -59.56 33.45 19.11
CA LYS A 11 -58.15 33.77 19.41
C LYS A 11 -57.50 32.70 20.29
N ARG A 12 -58.21 32.20 21.31
CA ARG A 12 -57.71 31.17 22.23
C ARG A 12 -57.56 29.81 21.54
N LEU A 13 -58.52 29.41 20.70
CA LEU A 13 -58.44 28.21 19.88
C LEU A 13 -57.26 28.28 18.89
N LYS A 14 -57.10 29.40 18.17
CA LYS A 14 -55.95 29.63 17.27
C LYS A 14 -54.61 29.63 18.02
N LYS A 15 -54.55 30.17 19.24
CA LYS A 15 -53.34 30.12 20.08
C LYS A 15 -53.01 28.68 20.49
N ARG A 16 -53.99 27.91 20.96
CA ARG A 16 -53.82 26.50 21.34
C ARG A 16 -53.40 25.64 20.15
N ALA A 17 -54.02 25.85 18.98
CA ALA A 17 -53.64 25.16 17.75
C ALA A 17 -52.18 25.45 17.36
N ARG A 18 -51.76 26.73 17.36
CA ARG A 18 -50.36 27.13 17.10
C ARG A 18 -49.37 26.52 18.09
N GLN A 19 -49.71 26.49 19.38
CA GLN A 19 -48.86 25.87 20.40
C GLN A 19 -48.75 24.36 20.20
N LYS A 20 -49.83 23.70 19.79
CA LYS A 20 -49.82 22.26 19.47
C LYS A 20 -48.91 21.98 18.28
N VAL A 21 -49.05 22.76 17.20
CA VAL A 21 -48.19 22.67 16.01
C VAL A 21 -46.72 22.89 16.38
N LYS A 22 -46.40 23.97 17.09
CA LYS A 22 -45.01 24.25 17.52
C LYS A 22 -44.41 23.17 18.42
N LYS A 23 -45.21 22.57 19.29
CA LYS A 23 -44.76 21.46 20.16
C LYS A 23 -44.49 20.20 19.36
N GLU A 24 -45.33 19.94 18.35
CA GLU A 24 -45.15 18.80 17.44
C GLU A 24 -43.92 18.99 16.57
N GLU A 25 -43.75 20.15 15.94
CA GLU A 25 -42.55 20.52 15.18
C GLU A 25 -41.28 20.34 16.02
N TRP A 26 -41.26 20.88 17.24
CA TRP A 26 -40.12 20.70 18.14
C TRP A 26 -39.84 19.22 18.46
N ARG A 27 -40.89 18.41 18.63
CA ARG A 27 -40.74 16.96 18.87
C ARG A 27 -40.16 16.26 17.65
N CYS A 28 -40.66 16.57 16.45
CA CYS A 28 -40.14 16.06 15.18
C CYS A 28 -38.68 16.44 14.99
N THR A 29 -38.32 17.72 15.14
CA THR A 29 -36.92 18.18 15.03
C THR A 29 -36.02 17.51 16.06
N LYS A 30 -36.50 17.33 17.31
CA LYS A 30 -35.71 16.65 18.35
C LYS A 30 -35.47 15.17 18.00
N GLN A 31 -36.47 14.49 17.45
CA GLN A 31 -36.33 13.10 16.98
C GLN A 31 -35.39 13.01 15.80
N GLU A 32 -35.50 13.92 14.83
CA GLU A 32 -34.63 13.98 13.66
C GLU A 32 -33.16 14.21 14.04
N VAL A 33 -32.88 15.14 14.97
CA VAL A 33 -31.53 15.36 15.50
C VAL A 33 -31.00 14.13 16.23
N ALA A 34 -31.84 13.44 17.01
CA ALA A 34 -31.44 12.20 17.68
C ALA A 34 -31.09 11.09 16.69
N LEU A 35 -31.93 10.88 15.67
CA LEU A 35 -31.69 9.91 14.60
C LEU A 35 -30.43 10.24 13.81
N ASN A 36 -30.23 11.51 13.46
CA ASN A 36 -29.04 11.96 12.76
C ASN A 36 -27.78 11.71 13.61
N ARG A 37 -27.85 11.99 14.92
CA ARG A 37 -26.76 11.72 15.85
C ARG A 37 -26.43 10.24 15.94
N GLU A 38 -27.43 9.37 16.01
CA GLU A 38 -27.25 7.91 16.02
C GLU A 38 -26.68 7.38 14.69
N TYR A 39 -27.10 7.97 13.57
CA TYR A 39 -26.51 7.66 12.26
C TYR A 39 -25.03 8.03 12.21
N GLU A 40 -24.68 9.24 12.64
CA GLU A 40 -23.30 9.70 12.68
C GLU A 40 -22.42 8.87 13.62
N HIS A 41 -22.93 8.54 14.82
CA HIS A 41 -22.20 7.67 15.75
C HIS A 41 -21.94 6.29 15.15
N ARG A 42 -22.94 5.66 14.52
CA ARG A 42 -22.73 4.38 13.84
C ARG A 42 -21.70 4.48 12.73
N ARG A 43 -21.72 5.57 11.96
CA ARG A 43 -20.72 5.81 10.91
C ARG A 43 -19.31 5.95 11.48
N ILE A 44 -19.17 6.67 12.58
CA ILE A 44 -17.90 6.83 13.31
C ILE A 44 -17.43 5.47 13.86
N ASP A 45 -18.30 4.71 14.51
CA ASP A 45 -17.96 3.41 15.09
C ASP A 45 -17.52 2.42 14.01
N MET A 46 -18.26 2.35 12.89
CA MET A 46 -17.87 1.53 11.74
C MET A 46 -16.49 1.93 11.18
N TRP A 47 -16.22 3.22 11.09
CA TRP A 47 -14.92 3.71 10.64
C TRP A 47 -13.81 3.36 11.63
N LEU A 48 -14.04 3.54 12.94
CA LEU A 48 -13.09 3.17 13.99
C LEU A 48 -12.77 1.68 13.98
N ASP A 49 -13.78 0.83 13.80
CA ASP A 49 -13.57 -0.62 13.74
C ASP A 49 -12.80 -1.03 12.48
N LYS A 50 -13.09 -0.40 11.33
CA LYS A 50 -12.28 -0.58 10.11
C LYS A 50 -10.83 -0.19 10.33
N MET A 51 -10.57 0.96 10.97
CA MET A 51 -9.21 1.41 11.27
C MET A 51 -8.49 0.48 12.26
N LYS A 52 -9.16 0.00 13.30
CA LYS A 52 -8.61 -1.00 14.22
C LYS A 52 -8.24 -2.29 13.48
N GLU A 53 -9.11 -2.75 12.58
CA GLU A 53 -8.86 -3.95 11.80
C GLU A 53 -7.64 -3.78 10.89
N GLU A 54 -7.48 -2.61 10.25
CA GLU A 54 -6.30 -2.25 9.47
C GLU A 54 -5.02 -2.28 10.32
N VAL A 55 -5.03 -1.67 11.50
CA VAL A 55 -3.88 -1.68 12.42
C VAL A 55 -3.54 -3.10 12.89
N GLU A 56 -4.55 -3.91 13.22
CA GLU A 56 -4.30 -5.29 13.63
C GLU A 56 -3.84 -6.16 12.45
N ARG A 57 -4.26 -5.86 11.22
CA ARG A 57 -3.77 -6.54 10.01
C ARG A 57 -2.29 -6.25 9.79
N THR A 58 -1.88 -4.98 9.79
CA THR A 58 -0.47 -4.60 9.64
C THR A 58 0.38 -5.19 10.76
N ARG A 59 -0.10 -5.18 12.01
CA ARG A 59 0.59 -5.80 13.14
C ARG A 59 0.78 -7.31 12.96
N ARG A 60 -0.22 -8.03 12.43
CA ARG A 60 -0.11 -9.47 12.13
C ARG A 60 0.90 -9.71 11.02
N GLU A 61 0.86 -8.93 9.93
CA GLU A 61 1.82 -9.02 8.83
C GLU A 61 3.25 -8.80 9.31
N GLU A 62 3.49 -7.79 10.16
CA GLU A 62 4.79 -7.55 10.79
C GLU A 62 5.22 -8.69 11.71
N SER A 63 4.30 -9.31 12.45
CA SER A 63 4.61 -10.47 13.29
C SER A 63 5.07 -11.66 12.44
N ILE A 64 4.34 -11.97 11.38
CA ILE A 64 4.67 -13.05 10.44
C ILE A 64 6.04 -12.79 9.80
N LYS A 65 6.32 -11.54 9.39
CA LYS A 65 7.63 -11.16 8.83
C LYS A 65 8.75 -11.37 9.85
N ARG A 66 8.56 -10.93 11.11
CA ARG A 66 9.54 -11.12 12.17
C ARG A 66 9.79 -12.60 12.46
N GLU A 67 8.74 -13.42 12.50
CA GLU A 67 8.86 -14.87 12.69
C GLU A 67 9.65 -15.51 11.54
N ALA A 68 9.39 -15.12 10.29
CA ALA A 68 10.16 -15.59 9.13
C ALA A 68 11.64 -15.20 9.22
N ASP A 69 11.95 -13.95 9.59
CA ASP A 69 13.33 -13.47 9.77
C ASP A 69 14.05 -14.23 10.90
N LEU A 70 13.35 -14.52 12.01
CA LEU A 70 13.89 -15.32 13.11
C LEU A 70 14.28 -16.72 12.64
N VAL A 71 13.38 -17.41 11.93
CA VAL A 71 13.66 -18.76 11.39
C VAL A 71 14.85 -18.71 10.43
N LEU A 72 14.90 -17.74 9.52
CA LEU A 72 16.00 -17.59 8.57
C LEU A 72 17.34 -17.34 9.27
N SER A 73 17.34 -16.50 10.32
CA SER A 73 18.53 -16.23 11.13
C SER A 73 19.03 -17.49 11.86
N GLU A 74 18.11 -18.34 12.32
CA GLU A 74 18.44 -19.60 12.98
C GLU A 74 19.07 -20.59 12.00
N VAL A 75 18.51 -20.74 10.80
CA VAL A 75 19.07 -21.59 9.74
C VAL A 75 20.47 -21.09 9.35
N THR A 76 20.64 -19.78 9.19
CA THR A 76 21.95 -19.16 8.89
C THR A 76 22.97 -19.45 9.99
N ARG A 77 22.56 -19.37 11.26
CA ARG A 77 23.40 -19.73 12.41
C ARG A 77 23.80 -21.21 12.35
N LYS A 78 22.84 -22.12 12.14
CA LYS A 78 23.10 -23.57 12.02
C LYS A 78 24.09 -23.89 10.89
N LYS A 79 23.96 -23.22 9.73
CA LYS A 79 24.93 -23.32 8.62
C LYS A 79 26.32 -22.86 9.03
N SER A 80 26.43 -21.73 9.72
CA SER A 80 27.71 -21.21 10.18
C SER A 80 28.40 -22.16 11.17
N GLU A 81 27.61 -22.78 12.05
CA GLU A 81 28.08 -23.75 13.03
C GLU A 81 28.55 -25.04 12.36
N ALA A 82 27.77 -25.59 11.42
CA ALA A 82 28.17 -26.77 10.64
C ALA A 82 29.47 -26.53 9.85
N LYS A 83 29.66 -25.34 9.27
CA LYS A 83 30.93 -24.97 8.62
C LYS A 83 32.09 -24.90 9.61
N ARG A 84 31.84 -24.35 10.81
CA ARG A 84 32.85 -24.25 11.88
C ARG A 84 33.29 -25.63 12.37
N THR A 85 32.35 -26.54 12.62
CA THR A 85 32.65 -27.92 13.05
C THR A 85 33.38 -28.70 11.96
N MET A 86 32.99 -28.56 10.69
CA MET A 86 33.69 -29.17 9.56
C MET A 86 35.13 -28.65 9.43
N ASN A 87 35.35 -27.36 9.61
CA ASN A 87 36.70 -26.78 9.65
C ASN A 87 37.53 -27.34 10.81
N LEU A 88 36.94 -27.49 12.00
CA LEU A 88 37.61 -28.11 13.15
C LEU A 88 38.04 -29.55 12.83
N LEU A 89 37.16 -30.37 12.24
CA LEU A 89 37.50 -31.73 11.81
C LEU A 89 38.64 -31.77 10.79
N ASN A 90 38.67 -30.81 9.86
CA ASN A 90 39.77 -30.67 8.90
C ASN A 90 41.09 -30.32 9.59
N THR A 91 41.07 -29.41 10.57
CA THR A 91 42.29 -29.07 11.33
C THR A 91 42.78 -30.24 12.19
N LEU A 92 41.88 -31.01 12.80
CA LEU A 92 42.21 -32.22 13.56
C LEU A 92 42.86 -33.29 12.67
N GLY A 93 42.34 -33.49 11.46
CA GLY A 93 42.96 -34.39 10.47
C GLY A 93 44.39 -33.95 10.11
N LYS A 94 44.59 -32.66 9.82
CA LYS A 94 45.92 -32.11 9.54
C LYS A 94 46.89 -32.27 10.72
N LEU A 95 46.42 -32.00 11.93
CA LEU A 95 47.23 -32.12 13.15
C LEU A 95 47.67 -33.58 13.37
N ARG A 96 46.76 -34.55 13.20
CA ARG A 96 47.13 -35.96 13.31
C ARG A 96 48.14 -36.34 12.25
N ASN A 97 47.92 -35.97 10.98
CA ASN A 97 48.85 -36.29 9.90
C ASN A 97 50.25 -35.71 10.15
N ALA A 98 50.34 -34.47 10.65
CA ALA A 98 51.62 -33.85 11.03
C ALA A 98 52.32 -34.62 12.17
N ARG A 99 51.57 -35.09 13.17
CA ARG A 99 52.12 -35.93 14.27
C ARG A 99 52.61 -37.28 13.76
N VAL A 100 51.85 -37.94 12.88
CA VAL A 100 52.24 -39.21 12.27
C VAL A 100 53.54 -39.04 11.47
N GLN A 101 53.60 -38.03 10.58
CA GLN A 101 54.81 -37.72 9.81
C GLN A 101 56.01 -37.40 10.70
N THR A 102 55.81 -36.70 11.82
CA THR A 102 56.90 -36.39 12.76
C THR A 102 57.47 -37.64 13.41
N MET A 103 56.62 -38.60 13.79
CA MET A 103 57.07 -39.89 14.36
C MET A 103 57.76 -40.76 13.31
N GLU A 104 57.20 -40.84 12.10
CA GLU A 104 57.81 -41.58 10.99
C GLU A 104 59.21 -41.05 10.64
N ASN A 105 59.38 -39.73 10.61
CA ASN A 105 60.67 -39.09 10.38
C ASN A 105 61.70 -39.35 11.50
N ARG A 106 61.24 -39.68 12.72
CA ARG A 106 62.09 -40.09 13.85
C ARG A 106 62.39 -41.59 13.85
N GLY A 107 61.82 -42.36 12.92
CA GLY A 107 61.93 -43.82 12.88
C GLY A 107 61.05 -44.53 13.91
N GLU A 108 60.11 -43.82 14.55
CA GLU A 108 59.15 -44.39 15.48
C GLU A 108 57.99 -45.06 14.71
N ARG A 109 57.53 -46.24 15.16
CA ARG A 109 56.39 -46.91 14.52
C ARG A 109 55.07 -46.34 15.03
N VAL A 110 54.24 -45.85 14.11
CA VAL A 110 52.85 -45.49 14.39
C VAL A 110 51.94 -46.69 14.09
N SER A 111 50.97 -46.95 14.97
CA SER A 111 49.94 -47.98 14.74
C SER A 111 49.08 -47.61 13.52
N GLN A 112 49.16 -48.42 12.46
CA GLN A 112 48.35 -48.24 11.25
C GLN A 112 46.86 -48.45 11.54
N LEU A 113 46.53 -49.37 12.44
CA LEU A 113 45.14 -49.66 12.84
C LEU A 113 44.47 -48.44 13.49
N GLU A 114 45.17 -47.78 14.42
CA GLU A 114 44.66 -46.59 15.09
C GLU A 114 44.48 -45.42 14.12
N THR A 115 45.38 -45.28 13.15
CA THR A 115 45.29 -44.24 12.12
C THR A 115 44.14 -44.49 11.16
N ALA A 116 43.92 -45.73 10.75
CA ALA A 116 42.77 -46.11 9.95
C ALA A 116 41.45 -45.87 10.73
N SER A 117 41.39 -46.27 12.00
CA SER A 117 40.23 -46.04 12.87
C SER A 117 39.89 -44.56 13.03
N PHE A 118 40.90 -43.72 13.31
CA PHE A 118 40.71 -42.27 13.41
C PHE A 118 40.20 -41.67 12.09
N ASN A 119 40.82 -42.03 10.96
CA ASN A 119 40.41 -41.52 9.65
C ASN A 119 38.97 -41.93 9.34
N GLN A 120 38.59 -43.17 9.65
CA GLN A 120 37.22 -43.63 9.47
C GLN A 120 36.22 -42.82 10.31
N VAL A 121 36.55 -42.52 11.57
CA VAL A 121 35.69 -41.70 12.45
C VAL A 121 35.59 -40.27 11.92
N ILE A 122 36.70 -39.65 11.55
CA ILE A 122 36.73 -38.29 10.99
C ILE A 122 35.92 -38.21 9.70
N GLU A 123 36.06 -39.17 8.79
CA GLU A 123 35.30 -39.18 7.52
C GLU A 123 33.81 -39.39 7.76
N LYS A 124 33.41 -40.26 8.70
CA LYS A 124 32.00 -40.40 9.11
C LYS A 124 31.43 -39.08 9.64
N LEU A 125 32.18 -38.39 10.50
CA LEU A 125 31.76 -37.10 11.07
C LEU A 125 31.69 -36.00 10.00
N LYS A 126 32.68 -35.92 9.09
CA LYS A 126 32.64 -34.99 7.96
C LYS A 126 31.41 -35.24 7.10
N LYS A 127 31.15 -36.49 6.72
CA LYS A 127 29.97 -36.86 5.91
C LYS A 127 28.68 -36.41 6.59
N TYR A 128 28.53 -36.69 7.89
CA TYR A 128 27.36 -36.24 8.66
C TYR A 128 27.18 -34.71 8.58
N TRP A 129 28.23 -33.93 8.78
CA TRP A 129 28.15 -32.47 8.71
C TRP A 129 27.92 -31.93 7.30
N VAL A 130 28.42 -32.61 6.27
CA VAL A 130 28.11 -32.30 4.86
C VAL A 130 26.62 -32.50 4.59
N ASP A 131 26.05 -33.63 5.03
CA ASP A 131 24.63 -33.93 4.87
C ASP A 131 23.76 -32.91 5.62
N GLN A 132 24.13 -32.54 6.86
CA GLN A 132 23.45 -31.49 7.63
C GLN A 132 23.53 -30.12 6.93
N LEU A 133 24.71 -29.74 6.43
CA LEU A 133 24.90 -28.48 5.73
C LEU A 133 24.05 -28.41 4.45
N ASN A 134 23.94 -29.51 3.71
CA ASN A 134 23.07 -29.62 2.55
C ASN A 134 21.58 -29.44 2.92
N GLY A 135 21.14 -30.07 4.02
CA GLY A 135 19.80 -29.87 4.56
C GLY A 135 19.51 -28.40 4.87
N TYR A 136 20.39 -27.72 5.61
CA TYR A 136 20.22 -26.31 5.93
C TYR A 136 20.29 -25.38 4.70
N ASN A 137 21.09 -25.73 3.68
CA ASN A 137 21.11 -24.99 2.41
C ASN A 137 19.77 -25.09 1.68
N LEU A 138 19.18 -26.27 1.63
CA LEU A 138 17.88 -26.50 1.00
C LEU A 138 16.76 -25.77 1.76
N GLU A 139 16.78 -25.84 3.09
CA GLU A 139 15.84 -25.13 3.95
C GLU A 139 15.92 -23.62 3.75
N GLU A 140 17.12 -23.03 3.80
CA GLU A 140 17.31 -21.59 3.55
C GLU A 140 16.83 -21.19 2.15
N HIS A 141 17.15 -22.00 1.13
CA HIS A 141 16.71 -21.73 -0.23
C HIS A 141 15.18 -21.75 -0.34
N GLY A 142 14.52 -22.75 0.23
CA GLY A 142 13.06 -22.85 0.27
C GLY A 142 12.42 -21.64 0.95
N LEU A 143 12.93 -21.25 2.13
CA LEU A 143 12.44 -20.07 2.86
C LEU A 143 12.59 -18.78 2.05
N ARG A 144 13.72 -18.59 1.35
CA ARG A 144 13.96 -17.41 0.50
C ARG A 144 13.02 -17.37 -0.70
N VAL A 145 12.77 -18.50 -1.35
CA VAL A 145 11.81 -18.59 -2.46
C VAL A 145 10.41 -18.24 -1.98
N MET A 146 9.95 -18.84 -0.87
CA MET A 146 8.64 -18.53 -0.28
C MET A 146 8.48 -17.05 0.07
N LEU A 147 9.54 -16.41 0.61
CA LEU A 147 9.51 -14.99 0.95
C LEU A 147 9.41 -14.11 -0.31
N ASN A 148 10.16 -14.44 -1.36
CA ASN A 148 10.11 -13.74 -2.63
C ASN A 148 8.74 -13.90 -3.30
N ASP A 149 8.19 -15.11 -3.35
CA ASP A 149 6.86 -15.36 -3.92
C ASP A 149 5.79 -14.57 -3.17
N ALA A 150 5.86 -14.51 -1.84
CA ALA A 150 4.95 -13.71 -1.03
C ALA A 150 5.08 -12.20 -1.30
N GLU A 151 6.30 -11.70 -1.57
CA GLU A 151 6.53 -10.29 -1.94
C GLU A 151 5.99 -9.97 -3.34
N VAL A 152 6.20 -10.86 -4.32
CA VAL A 152 5.67 -10.70 -5.68
C VAL A 152 4.14 -10.63 -5.64
N VAL A 153 3.50 -11.56 -4.93
CA VAL A 153 2.04 -11.56 -4.78
C VAL A 153 1.53 -10.26 -4.13
N ARG A 154 2.21 -9.75 -3.09
CA ARG A 154 1.87 -8.46 -2.48
C ARG A 154 1.98 -7.30 -3.48
N SER A 155 3.09 -7.22 -4.21
CA SER A 155 3.33 -6.18 -5.21
C SER A 155 2.29 -6.22 -6.32
N ASP A 156 1.96 -7.40 -6.84
CA ASP A 156 0.97 -7.55 -7.92
C ASP A 156 -0.42 -7.09 -7.49
N VAL A 157 -0.83 -7.43 -6.26
CA VAL A 157 -2.08 -6.94 -5.67
C VAL A 157 -2.07 -5.43 -5.49
N GLU A 158 -0.96 -4.86 -4.99
CA GLU A 158 -0.82 -3.40 -4.82
C GLU A 158 -0.85 -2.67 -6.16
N LEU A 159 -0.17 -3.19 -7.19
CA LEU A 159 -0.18 -2.64 -8.55
C LEU A 159 -1.57 -2.73 -9.19
N SER A 160 -2.27 -3.85 -9.00
CA SER A 160 -3.64 -4.04 -9.46
C SER A 160 -4.59 -3.03 -8.82
N LEU A 161 -4.50 -2.85 -7.50
CA LEU A 161 -5.30 -1.88 -6.76
C LEU A 161 -5.00 -0.45 -7.21
N LYS A 162 -3.72 -0.08 -7.35
CA LYS A 162 -3.32 1.24 -7.86
C LYS A 162 -3.89 1.50 -9.25
N LYS A 163 -3.83 0.51 -10.14
CA LYS A 163 -4.37 0.61 -11.50
C LYS A 163 -5.89 0.80 -11.47
N GLN A 164 -6.60 0.05 -10.62
CA GLN A 164 -8.04 0.19 -10.45
C GLN A 164 -8.41 1.58 -9.93
N ILE A 165 -7.73 2.06 -8.87
CA ILE A 165 -7.94 3.40 -8.32
C ILE A 165 -7.71 4.45 -9.41
N LEU A 166 -6.60 4.37 -10.14
CA LEU A 166 -6.31 5.32 -11.23
C LEU A 166 -7.40 5.31 -12.30
N GLN A 167 -7.93 4.14 -12.65
CA GLN A 167 -9.03 4.02 -13.58
C GLN A 167 -10.32 4.67 -13.03
N GLU A 168 -10.63 4.45 -11.75
CA GLU A 168 -11.79 5.08 -11.08
C GLU A 168 -11.66 6.63 -11.08
N TRP A 169 -10.45 7.15 -10.82
CA TRP A 169 -10.19 8.59 -10.90
C TRP A 169 -10.27 9.13 -12.33
N ASP A 170 -9.74 8.40 -13.31
CA ASP A 170 -9.77 8.77 -14.71
C ASP A 170 -11.22 8.83 -15.22
N GLU A 171 -12.04 7.84 -14.87
CA GLU A 171 -13.47 7.81 -15.19
C GLU A 171 -14.25 8.92 -14.45
N ALA A 172 -13.91 9.22 -13.19
CA ALA A 172 -14.58 10.28 -12.43
C ALA A 172 -14.25 11.70 -12.94
N LEU A 173 -13.01 11.94 -13.37
CA LEU A 173 -12.54 13.25 -13.82
C LEU A 173 -12.83 13.52 -15.29
N PHE A 174 -12.68 12.52 -16.15
CA PHE A 174 -12.77 12.68 -17.61
C PHE A 174 -13.97 11.96 -18.21
N GLY A 175 -14.77 11.26 -17.40
CA GLY A 175 -15.86 10.42 -17.87
C GLY A 175 -15.36 9.10 -18.44
N LYS A 176 -16.29 8.23 -18.82
CA LYS A 176 -15.97 6.94 -19.44
C LYS A 176 -15.36 7.20 -20.82
N ARG A 177 -14.05 6.96 -20.96
CA ARG A 177 -13.39 7.01 -22.27
C ARG A 177 -13.88 5.83 -23.10
N ASP A 178 -14.90 6.05 -23.92
CA ASP A 178 -15.46 5.05 -24.83
C ASP A 178 -14.55 4.82 -26.04
N GLY A 179 -13.27 4.50 -25.83
CA GLY A 179 -12.30 4.14 -26.89
C GLY A 179 -12.04 5.21 -27.97
N ALA A 180 -12.81 6.28 -28.01
CA ALA A 180 -12.53 7.50 -28.73
C ALA A 180 -11.48 8.23 -27.92
N THR A 181 -10.22 7.91 -28.19
CA THR A 181 -9.09 8.81 -27.92
C THR A 181 -9.57 10.22 -28.25
N ASP A 182 -9.47 11.16 -27.31
CA ASP A 182 -9.60 12.59 -27.64
C ASP A 182 -8.83 12.80 -28.94
N PRO A 183 -9.45 13.32 -30.01
CA PRO A 183 -8.87 13.27 -31.34
C PRO A 183 -7.52 13.98 -31.31
N GLU A 184 -6.44 13.22 -31.18
CA GLU A 184 -5.09 13.74 -31.27
C GLU A 184 -4.99 14.23 -32.71
N PRO A 185 -4.78 15.54 -32.92
CA PRO A 185 -4.89 16.12 -34.24
C PRO A 185 -3.79 15.50 -35.12
N GLN A 186 -4.21 14.74 -36.13
CA GLN A 186 -3.30 14.01 -37.03
C GLN A 186 -2.61 14.94 -38.02
N ASN A 187 -3.16 16.15 -38.21
CA ASN A 187 -2.60 17.18 -39.07
C ASN A 187 -2.93 18.59 -38.55
N LEU A 188 -2.28 19.59 -39.15
CA LEU A 188 -2.42 20.99 -38.75
C LEU A 188 -3.85 21.49 -38.96
N GLU A 189 -4.52 21.04 -40.02
CA GLU A 189 -5.89 21.43 -40.35
C GLU A 189 -6.88 20.97 -39.27
N GLN A 190 -6.71 19.76 -38.75
CA GLN A 190 -7.50 19.23 -37.63
C GLN A 190 -7.22 20.01 -36.35
N LEU A 191 -5.95 20.35 -36.05
CA LEU A 191 -5.61 21.17 -34.89
C LEU A 191 -6.29 22.54 -34.99
N VAL A 192 -6.24 23.19 -36.15
CA VAL A 192 -6.89 24.47 -36.40
C VAL A 192 -8.40 24.36 -36.27
N ALA A 193 -9.02 23.29 -36.79
CA ALA A 193 -10.46 23.06 -36.65
C ALA A 193 -10.89 22.84 -35.20
N ILE A 194 -10.14 22.03 -34.43
CA ILE A 194 -10.36 21.86 -32.99
C ILE A 194 -10.27 23.20 -32.29
N ARG A 195 -9.21 23.99 -32.56
CA ARG A 195 -9.05 25.31 -31.98
C ARG A 195 -10.23 26.24 -32.28
N TYR A 196 -10.69 26.23 -33.53
CA TYR A 196 -11.83 27.04 -33.97
C TYR A 196 -13.13 26.65 -33.23
N CYS A 197 -13.35 25.36 -33.00
CA CYS A 197 -14.48 24.87 -32.20
C CYS A 197 -14.42 25.38 -30.75
N TRP A 198 -13.24 25.50 -30.15
CA TRP A 198 -13.06 26.04 -28.81
C TRP A 198 -13.26 27.56 -28.78
N ASP A 199 -12.80 28.27 -29.80
CA ASP A 199 -12.96 29.72 -29.93
C ASP A 199 -14.44 30.14 -30.01
N ASN A 200 -15.34 29.23 -30.44
CA ASN A 200 -16.80 29.46 -30.42
C ASN A 200 -17.40 29.59 -29.00
N TYR A 201 -16.69 29.13 -27.97
CA TYR A 201 -17.10 29.25 -26.58
C TYR A 201 -16.48 30.48 -25.89
N LEU A 202 -15.68 31.27 -26.60
CA LEU A 202 -15.21 32.56 -26.10
C LEU A 202 -16.38 33.55 -26.11
N CYS A 203 -16.74 34.05 -24.93
CA CYS A 203 -17.70 35.12 -24.78
C CYS A 203 -16.96 36.45 -24.54
N GLU A 204 -17.59 37.56 -24.92
CA GLU A 204 -17.11 38.88 -24.50
C GLU A 204 -17.13 38.98 -22.96
N ASP A 205 -16.19 39.73 -22.39
CA ASP A 205 -15.97 39.84 -20.93
C ASP A 205 -17.25 40.21 -20.14
N ASN A 206 -18.25 40.79 -20.80
CA ASN A 206 -19.51 41.26 -20.20
C ASN A 206 -20.76 40.47 -20.64
N ALA A 207 -20.61 39.30 -21.25
CA ALA A 207 -21.75 38.49 -21.67
C ALA A 207 -22.54 37.95 -20.46
N ILE A 208 -23.87 38.09 -20.51
CA ILE A 208 -24.77 37.59 -19.47
C ILE A 208 -24.69 36.06 -19.49
N LEU A 209 -24.32 35.44 -18.35
CA LEU A 209 -23.99 34.01 -18.16
C LEU A 209 -22.56 33.57 -18.50
N SER A 210 -21.60 34.49 -18.69
CA SER A 210 -20.19 34.09 -18.80
C SER A 210 -19.69 33.48 -17.48
N SER A 211 -18.89 32.40 -17.58
CA SER A 211 -18.15 31.86 -16.44
C SER A 211 -16.91 32.72 -16.21
N SER A 212 -16.70 33.16 -14.96
CA SER A 212 -15.45 33.81 -14.59
C SER A 212 -14.34 32.77 -14.41
N ILE A 213 -13.10 33.18 -14.68
CA ILE A 213 -11.93 32.35 -14.42
C ILE A 213 -11.92 31.98 -12.93
N PRO A 214 -11.75 30.69 -12.56
CA PRO A 214 -11.72 30.28 -11.17
C PRO A 214 -10.65 31.02 -10.36
N LEU A 215 -10.97 31.33 -9.09
CA LEU A 215 -10.03 31.94 -8.16
C LEU A 215 -8.79 31.05 -8.01
N GLY A 216 -7.60 31.61 -8.32
CA GLY A 216 -6.31 30.90 -8.27
C GLY A 216 -5.80 30.38 -9.60
N TRP A 217 -6.51 30.59 -10.71
CA TRP A 217 -6.00 30.29 -12.05
C TRP A 217 -4.77 31.15 -12.38
N VAL A 218 -3.73 30.52 -12.90
CA VAL A 218 -2.52 31.22 -13.34
C VAL A 218 -2.79 31.84 -14.70
N VAL A 219 -2.95 33.16 -14.74
CA VAL A 219 -3.04 33.90 -16.01
C VAL A 219 -1.65 33.87 -16.66
N PRO A 220 -1.52 33.44 -17.93
CA PRO A 220 -0.25 33.45 -18.63
C PRO A 220 0.38 34.85 -18.60
N THR A 221 1.69 34.90 -18.41
CA THR A 221 2.44 36.16 -18.52
C THR A 221 2.35 36.71 -19.94
N GLY A 222 2.47 38.03 -20.09
CA GLY A 222 2.52 38.68 -21.39
C GLY A 222 3.65 38.14 -22.29
N PRO A 223 3.61 38.45 -23.60
CA PRO A 223 4.52 37.88 -24.58
C PRO A 223 5.98 38.14 -24.20
N SER A 224 6.78 37.06 -24.21
CA SER A 224 8.20 37.11 -23.83
C SER A 224 9.12 37.66 -24.92
N ASN A 225 8.63 37.80 -26.17
CA ASN A 225 9.40 38.35 -27.29
C ASN A 225 8.51 39.13 -28.28
N SER A 226 9.16 39.86 -29.18
CA SER A 226 8.52 40.67 -30.21
C SER A 226 7.66 39.86 -31.18
N ASP A 227 8.11 38.65 -31.50
CA ASP A 227 7.47 37.79 -32.49
C ASP A 227 6.13 37.28 -31.96
N TRP A 228 6.09 36.81 -30.72
CA TRP A 228 4.84 36.43 -30.04
C TRP A 228 3.92 37.63 -29.83
N ALA A 229 4.48 38.80 -29.48
CA ALA A 229 3.68 40.02 -29.35
C ALA A 229 3.00 40.45 -30.67
N SER A 230 3.59 40.10 -31.82
CA SER A 230 3.01 40.41 -33.14
C SER A 230 1.79 39.54 -33.46
N LEU A 231 1.73 38.31 -32.94
CA LEU A 231 0.68 37.33 -33.20
C LEU A 231 -0.58 37.53 -32.35
N LEU A 232 -0.51 38.33 -31.28
CA LEU A 232 -1.63 38.63 -30.39
C LEU A 232 -2.46 39.85 -30.82
N LYS A 233 -2.00 40.59 -31.84
CA LYS A 233 -2.71 41.74 -32.39
C LYS A 233 -3.76 41.22 -33.38
N LYS A 234 -5.03 41.33 -33.02
CA LYS A 234 -6.16 41.12 -33.94
C LYS A 234 -6.12 42.12 -35.09
#